data_AF-A0A293LI68-F1
#
_entry.id   AF-A0A293LI68-F1
#
_cell.length_a   1.000
_cell.length_b   1.000
_cell.length_c   1.000
_cell.angle_alpha   90.00
_cell.angle_beta   90.00
_cell.angle_gamma   90.00
#
_symmetry.space_group_name_H-M   'P 1'
#
loop_
_entity.id
_entity.type
_entity.pdbx_description
1 polymer ?
#
loop_
_entity_poly.entity_id
_entity_poly.type
_entity_poly.pdbx_seq_one_letter_code
_entity_poly.pdbx_strand_id
1 'polypeptide(L)'
;MFESHKSFRNLLPPQQYPDSVALGLLNGHNALVSGTYKHALGEYMCLAKENPDDPFVLLCVGLCFTHISCQKFTAKRHSLYVQAMAFMTRYLEMRGPCQESYYNVGRALHQLGLLHLAASYYKKALEEPLTVIGKDQNIFDLRKEIAFNLSQIYLASKNTDLAAMYISKYCII
;
A
#
# COMPACT_ATOMS: atom_id res chain seq x y z
N MET A 1 26.54 -23.99 4.58
CA MET A 1 27.52 -22.89 4.70
C MET A 1 27.02 -21.79 3.78
N PHE A 2 26.32 -20.81 4.35
CA PHE A 2 25.56 -19.79 3.64
C PHE A 2 26.49 -18.68 3.13
N GLU A 3 26.74 -18.60 1.83
CA GLU A 3 27.32 -17.42 1.18
C GLU A 3 26.46 -17.05 -0.04
N SER A 4 25.52 -16.11 0.13
CA SER A 4 24.94 -15.36 -1.00
C SER A 4 24.25 -14.03 -0.62
N HIS A 5 24.67 -13.36 0.46
CA HIS A 5 24.13 -12.04 0.84
C HIS A 5 25.23 -11.00 1.11
N LYS A 6 26.30 -10.99 0.29
CA LYS A 6 27.21 -9.83 0.24
C LYS A 6 26.58 -8.74 -0.64
N SER A 7 25.73 -7.96 0.04
CA SER A 7 25.49 -6.52 -0.13
C SER A 7 25.54 -5.92 -1.53
N PHE A 8 24.36 -5.69 -2.09
CA PHE A 8 24.10 -4.55 -3.00
C PHE A 8 24.62 -3.21 -2.42
N ARG A 9 24.76 -3.10 -1.08
CA ARG A 9 25.36 -1.94 -0.38
C ARG A 9 26.79 -1.60 -0.79
N ASN A 10 27.55 -2.52 -1.39
CA ASN A 10 28.94 -2.26 -1.77
C ASN A 10 29.10 -1.78 -3.23
N LEU A 11 28.03 -1.81 -4.03
CA LEU A 11 28.06 -1.37 -5.43
C LEU A 11 27.77 0.12 -5.60
N LEU A 12 27.18 0.77 -4.59
CA LEU A 12 26.87 2.20 -4.57
C LEU A 12 27.23 2.75 -3.20
N PRO A 13 28.42 3.34 -3.00
CA PRO A 13 28.74 3.97 -1.73
C PRO A 13 27.70 5.07 -1.45
N PRO A 14 27.06 5.08 -0.26
CA PRO A 14 25.95 6.00 0.06
C PRO A 14 26.33 7.49 0.02
N GLN A 15 27.62 7.80 -0.15
CA GLN A 15 28.18 9.15 -0.14
C GLN A 15 28.44 9.76 -1.52
N GLN A 16 28.28 9.01 -2.62
CA GLN A 16 28.55 9.56 -3.95
C GLN A 16 27.36 10.31 -4.57
N TYR A 17 26.11 10.05 -4.13
CA TYR A 17 24.91 10.75 -4.61
C TYR A 17 23.82 10.84 -3.51
N PRO A 18 24.01 11.67 -2.47
CA PRO A 18 23.04 11.80 -1.36
C PRO A 18 21.65 12.28 -1.80
N ASP A 19 21.58 13.05 -2.89
CA ASP A 19 20.37 13.75 -3.34
C ASP A 19 19.57 12.97 -4.40
N SER A 20 19.92 11.70 -4.65
CA SER A 20 19.22 10.89 -5.65
C SER A 20 17.96 10.26 -5.05
N VAL A 21 16.79 10.84 -5.34
CA VAL A 21 15.46 10.30 -4.97
C VAL A 21 15.34 8.82 -5.34
N ALA A 22 15.85 8.41 -6.51
CA ALA A 22 15.81 7.03 -6.96
C ALA A 22 16.61 6.08 -6.05
N LEU A 23 17.76 6.53 -5.53
CA LEU A 23 18.58 5.72 -4.62
C LEU A 23 17.91 5.57 -3.25
N GLY A 24 17.31 6.64 -2.74
CA GLY A 24 16.51 6.59 -1.51
C GLY A 24 15.34 5.62 -1.64
N LEU A 25 14.60 5.66 -2.77
CA LEU A 25 13.51 4.73 -3.04
C LEU A 25 14.01 3.28 -3.13
N LEU A 26 15.13 3.03 -3.82
CA LEU A 26 15.71 1.69 -3.93
C LEU A 26 16.13 1.13 -2.58
N ASN A 27 16.79 1.94 -1.74
CA ASN A 27 17.18 1.56 -0.38
C ASN A 27 15.97 1.27 0.49
N GLY A 28 14.95 2.12 0.43
CA GLY A 28 13.67 1.93 1.11
C GLY A 28 13.00 0.62 0.72
N HIS A 29 12.92 0.31 -0.57
CA HIS A 29 12.32 -0.92 -1.08
C HIS A 29 13.11 -2.17 -0.65
N ASN A 30 14.44 -2.13 -0.75
CA ASN A 30 15.29 -3.23 -0.31
C ASN A 30 15.10 -3.52 1.19
N ALA A 31 15.00 -2.48 2.03
CA ALA A 31 14.72 -2.61 3.45
C ALA A 31 13.30 -3.13 3.73
N LEU A 32 12.30 -2.69 2.96
CA LEU A 32 10.90 -3.12 3.05
C LEU A 32 10.76 -4.61 2.76
N VAL A 33 11.33 -5.07 1.64
CA VAL A 33 11.33 -6.49 1.23
C VAL A 33 12.08 -7.36 2.24
N SER A 34 13.16 -6.83 2.83
CA SER A 34 13.91 -7.52 3.89
C SER A 34 13.18 -7.57 5.24
N GLY A 35 11.96 -7.01 5.36
CA GLY A 35 11.18 -6.97 6.60
C GLY A 35 11.70 -5.97 7.64
N THR A 36 12.69 -5.15 7.28
CA THR A 36 13.29 -4.12 8.13
C THR A 36 12.51 -2.80 8.04
N TYR A 37 11.20 -2.85 8.33
CA TYR A 37 10.28 -1.73 8.06
C TYR A 37 10.64 -0.40 8.71
N LYS A 38 11.27 -0.41 9.90
CA LYS A 38 11.74 0.84 10.54
C LYS A 38 12.86 1.52 9.76
N HIS A 39 13.74 0.74 9.13
CA HIS A 39 14.79 1.27 8.28
C HIS A 39 14.20 1.81 6.97
N ALA A 40 13.30 1.05 6.34
CA ALA A 40 12.57 1.50 5.15
C ALA A 40 11.81 2.82 5.42
N LEU A 41 11.15 2.92 6.58
CA LEU A 41 10.49 4.14 7.02
C LEU A 41 11.47 5.31 7.12
N GLY A 42 12.68 5.10 7.64
CA GLY A 42 13.71 6.13 7.70
C GLY A 42 14.08 6.68 6.32
N GLU A 43 14.33 5.80 5.35
CA GLU A 43 14.64 6.18 3.96
C GLU A 43 13.49 6.98 3.32
N TYR A 44 12.25 6.47 3.40
CA TYR A 44 11.10 7.17 2.83
C TYR A 44 10.77 8.48 3.54
N MET A 45 11.00 8.58 4.85
CA MET A 45 10.80 9.84 5.59
C MET A 45 11.83 10.91 5.23
N CYS A 46 13.04 10.54 4.81
CA CYS A 46 13.99 11.51 4.25
C CYS A 46 13.45 12.08 2.93
N LEU A 47 12.99 11.21 2.02
CA LEU A 47 12.37 11.63 0.76
C LEU A 47 11.11 12.47 0.98
N ALA A 48 10.27 12.11 1.94
CA ALA A 48 9.06 12.86 2.28
C ALA A 48 9.37 14.25 2.87
N LYS A 49 10.57 14.48 3.43
CA LYS A 49 10.97 15.82 3.87
C LYS A 49 11.39 16.70 2.69
N GLU A 50 12.03 16.12 1.69
CA GLU A 50 12.47 16.81 0.48
C GLU A 50 11.29 17.13 -0.44
N ASN A 51 10.36 16.18 -0.59
CA ASN A 51 9.13 16.36 -1.35
C ASN A 51 7.91 15.85 -0.57
N PRO A 52 7.32 16.68 0.32
CA PRO A 52 6.19 16.30 1.17
C PRO A 52 4.91 15.96 0.44
N ASP A 53 4.80 16.35 -0.82
CA ASP A 53 3.60 16.26 -1.63
C ASP A 53 3.68 15.16 -2.71
N ASP A 54 4.78 14.38 -2.75
CA ASP A 54 4.88 13.23 -3.64
C ASP A 54 3.94 12.10 -3.17
N PRO A 55 2.85 11.79 -3.91
CA PRO A 55 1.90 10.77 -3.51
C PRO A 55 2.55 9.38 -3.39
N PHE A 56 3.53 9.05 -4.24
CA PHE A 56 4.16 7.73 -4.19
C PHE A 56 4.98 7.55 -2.91
N VAL A 57 5.75 8.57 -2.52
CA VAL A 57 6.52 8.55 -1.26
C VAL A 57 5.59 8.47 -0.06
N LEU A 58 4.50 9.26 -0.06
CA LEU A 58 3.48 9.23 1.00
C LEU A 58 2.84 7.84 1.16
N LEU A 59 2.53 7.18 0.03
CA LEU A 59 2.05 5.79 0.03
C LEU A 59 3.06 4.84 0.67
N CYS A 60 4.34 4.92 0.30
CA CYS A 60 5.40 4.09 0.87
C CYS A 60 5.56 4.27 2.39
N VAL A 61 5.45 5.50 2.88
CA VAL A 61 5.46 5.81 4.32
C VAL A 61 4.22 5.21 5.02
N GLY A 62 3.03 5.41 4.46
CA GLY A 62 1.78 4.86 5.01
C GLY A 62 1.80 3.33 5.09
N LEU A 63 2.32 2.66 4.06
CA LEU A 63 2.52 1.22 4.05
C LEU A 63 3.54 0.76 5.11
N CYS A 64 4.65 1.48 5.29
CA CYS A 64 5.61 1.16 6.35
C CYS A 64 4.96 1.20 7.74
N PHE A 65 4.20 2.25 8.05
CA PHE A 65 3.46 2.31 9.32
C PHE A 65 2.45 1.19 9.44
N THR A 66 1.72 0.87 8.37
CA THR A 66 0.78 -0.26 8.32
C THR A 66 1.50 -1.57 8.65
N HIS A 67 2.63 -1.88 8.01
CA HIS A 67 3.41 -3.09 8.25
C HIS A 67 3.98 -3.17 9.67
N ILE A 68 4.59 -2.10 10.18
CA ILE A 68 5.11 -2.05 11.57
C ILE A 68 3.98 -2.28 12.56
N SER A 69 2.82 -1.65 12.30
CA SER A 69 1.67 -1.81 13.17
C SER A 69 1.19 -3.25 13.21
N CYS A 70 1.29 -4.01 12.10
CA CYS A 70 0.88 -5.40 11.99
C CYS A 70 1.86 -6.42 12.61
N GLN A 71 3.09 -6.02 12.97
CA GLN A 71 4.06 -6.92 13.59
C GLN A 71 3.56 -7.46 14.93
N LYS A 72 3.99 -8.70 15.26
CA LYS A 72 3.59 -9.43 16.47
C LYS A 72 3.93 -8.68 17.77
N PHE A 73 5.04 -7.96 17.80
CA PHE A 73 5.57 -7.29 18.99
C PHE A 73 5.63 -5.78 18.78
N THR A 74 4.47 -5.11 18.91
CA THR A 74 4.35 -3.65 18.71
C THR A 74 3.67 -3.00 19.91
N ALA A 75 4.45 -2.31 20.74
CA ALA A 75 3.96 -1.70 22.00
C ALA A 75 3.03 -0.50 21.79
N LYS A 76 3.19 0.26 20.70
CA LYS A 76 2.41 1.50 20.41
C LYS A 76 1.52 1.36 19.17
N ARG A 77 0.81 0.22 19.05
CA ARG A 77 0.05 -0.14 17.84
C ARG A 77 -0.98 0.90 17.43
N HIS A 78 -1.74 1.46 18.37
CA HIS A 78 -2.73 2.49 18.09
C HIS A 78 -2.11 3.78 17.54
N SER A 79 -0.96 4.22 18.06
CA SER A 79 -0.25 5.39 17.54
C SER A 79 0.21 5.16 16.09
N LEU A 80 0.67 3.95 15.78
CA LEU A 80 1.08 3.59 14.43
C LEU A 80 -0.10 3.50 13.47
N TYR A 81 -1.28 3.08 13.94
CA TYR A 81 -2.52 3.09 13.14
C TYR A 81 -2.87 4.52 12.74
N VAL A 82 -2.83 5.45 13.69
CA VAL A 82 -3.12 6.87 13.42
C VAL A 82 -2.12 7.44 12.41
N GLN A 83 -0.83 7.13 12.56
CA GLN A 83 0.21 7.57 11.62
C GLN A 83 0.02 6.96 10.22
N ALA A 84 -0.27 5.66 10.13
CA ALA A 84 -0.58 5.00 8.86
C ALA A 84 -1.74 5.69 8.16
N MET A 85 -2.84 5.94 8.89
CA MET A 85 -4.02 6.58 8.31
C MET A 85 -3.76 8.05 7.92
N ALA A 86 -2.97 8.79 8.69
CA ALA A 86 -2.61 10.16 8.32
C ALA A 86 -1.88 10.22 6.97
N PHE A 87 -0.88 9.35 6.77
CA PHE A 87 -0.14 9.28 5.50
C PHE A 87 -0.98 8.71 4.35
N MET A 88 -1.84 7.72 4.60
CA MET A 88 -2.73 7.17 3.57
C MET A 88 -3.80 8.19 3.12
N THR A 89 -4.32 9.00 4.05
CA THR A 89 -5.25 10.09 3.72
C THR A 89 -4.53 11.18 2.93
N ARG A 90 -3.31 11.57 3.34
CA ARG A 90 -2.51 12.53 2.57
C ARG A 90 -2.16 12.02 1.17
N TYR A 91 -1.82 10.75 1.02
CA TYR A 91 -1.64 10.11 -0.28
C TYR A 91 -2.90 10.23 -1.14
N LEU A 92 -4.08 9.93 -0.60
CA LEU A 92 -5.35 10.05 -1.31
C LEU A 92 -5.62 11.50 -1.75
N GLU A 93 -5.33 12.49 -0.90
CA GLU A 93 -5.44 13.91 -1.23
C GLU A 93 -4.52 14.31 -2.37
N MET A 94 -3.25 13.90 -2.32
CA MET A 94 -2.24 14.28 -3.32
C MET A 94 -2.40 13.54 -4.65
N ARG A 95 -2.81 12.26 -4.61
CA ARG A 95 -3.09 11.45 -5.81
C ARG A 95 -4.41 11.84 -6.46
N GLY A 96 -5.35 12.35 -5.66
CA GLY A 96 -6.74 12.57 -6.05
C GLY A 96 -7.61 11.31 -5.94
N PRO A 97 -8.94 11.50 -5.88
CA PRO A 97 -9.89 10.38 -5.88
C PRO A 97 -9.82 9.65 -7.22
N CYS A 98 -9.48 8.36 -7.18
CA CYS A 98 -9.50 7.48 -8.32
C CYS A 98 -9.56 6.02 -7.83
N GLN A 99 -9.75 5.08 -8.76
CA GLN A 99 -9.82 3.66 -8.43
C GLN A 99 -8.61 3.18 -7.61
N GLU A 100 -7.39 3.56 -8.02
CA GLU A 100 -6.14 3.19 -7.36
C GLU A 100 -6.08 3.71 -5.92
N SER A 101 -6.35 5.00 -5.72
CA SER A 101 -6.17 5.64 -4.41
C SER A 101 -7.17 5.12 -3.39
N TYR A 102 -8.43 4.94 -3.77
CA TYR A 102 -9.43 4.30 -2.90
C TYR A 102 -9.15 2.82 -2.65
N TYR A 103 -8.68 2.07 -3.66
CA TYR A 103 -8.27 0.69 -3.47
C TYR A 103 -7.13 0.59 -2.44
N ASN A 104 -6.08 1.40 -2.58
CA ASN A 104 -4.92 1.37 -1.70
C ASN A 104 -5.27 1.72 -0.25
N VAL A 105 -6.11 2.75 -0.02
CA VAL A 105 -6.63 3.07 1.32
C VAL A 105 -7.46 1.91 1.87
N GLY A 106 -8.34 1.31 1.05
CA GLY A 106 -9.12 0.13 1.41
C GLY A 106 -8.24 -1.08 1.77
N ARG A 107 -7.15 -1.32 1.04
CA ARG A 107 -6.16 -2.38 1.31
C ARG A 107 -5.46 -2.16 2.65
N ALA A 108 -5.01 -0.93 2.93
CA ALA A 108 -4.39 -0.61 4.21
C ALA A 108 -5.36 -0.86 5.38
N LEU A 109 -6.59 -0.35 5.29
CA LEU A 109 -7.64 -0.57 6.30
C LEU A 109 -7.95 -2.07 6.50
N HIS A 110 -8.01 -2.83 5.41
CA HIS A 110 -8.22 -4.29 5.46
C HIS A 110 -7.07 -4.95 6.24
N GLN A 111 -5.82 -4.62 5.93
CA GLN A 111 -4.65 -5.16 6.61
C GLN A 111 -4.61 -4.79 8.12
N LEU A 112 -5.14 -3.63 8.49
CA LEU A 112 -5.28 -3.19 9.89
C LEU A 112 -6.47 -3.86 10.63
N GLY A 113 -7.32 -4.61 9.92
CA GLY A 113 -8.50 -5.28 10.46
C GLY A 113 -9.76 -4.40 10.52
N LEU A 114 -9.72 -3.19 9.93
CA LEU A 114 -10.85 -2.26 9.89
C LEU A 114 -11.78 -2.58 8.71
N LEU A 115 -12.34 -3.80 8.72
CA LEU A 115 -13.00 -4.41 7.55
C LEU A 115 -14.21 -3.63 7.04
N HIS A 116 -15.02 -3.05 7.92
CA HIS A 116 -16.17 -2.25 7.52
C HIS A 116 -15.75 -1.02 6.71
N LEU A 117 -14.72 -0.30 7.18
CA LEU A 117 -14.18 0.86 6.47
C LEU A 117 -13.50 0.43 5.16
N ALA A 118 -12.75 -0.68 5.18
CA ALA A 118 -12.16 -1.23 3.97
C ALA A 118 -13.22 -1.52 2.90
N ALA A 119 -14.34 -2.13 3.27
CA ALA A 119 -15.46 -2.40 2.36
C ALA A 119 -16.06 -1.10 1.78
N SER A 120 -16.19 -0.03 2.58
CA SER A 120 -16.64 1.28 2.08
C SER A 120 -15.69 1.86 1.03
N TYR A 121 -14.37 1.79 1.27
CA TYR A 121 -13.37 2.28 0.31
C TYR A 121 -13.30 1.44 -0.96
N TYR A 122 -13.41 0.11 -0.86
CA TYR A 122 -13.51 -0.76 -2.03
C TYR A 122 -14.75 -0.46 -2.88
N LYS A 123 -15.90 -0.20 -2.27
CA LYS A 123 -17.11 0.20 -3.01
C LYS A 123 -16.89 1.51 -3.77
N LYS A 124 -16.31 2.52 -3.13
CA LYS A 124 -15.91 3.78 -3.81
C LYS A 124 -14.98 3.50 -4.99
N ALA A 125 -13.96 2.65 -4.80
CA ALA A 125 -13.04 2.28 -5.87
C ALA A 125 -13.72 1.59 -7.08
N LEU A 126 -14.81 0.83 -6.86
CA LEU A 126 -15.61 0.23 -7.95
C LEU A 126 -16.49 1.25 -8.69
N GLU A 127 -16.82 2.37 -8.05
CA GLU A 127 -17.63 3.46 -8.63
C GLU A 127 -16.77 4.40 -9.50
N GLU A 128 -15.46 4.45 -9.25
CA GLU A 128 -14.53 5.26 -10.02
C GLU A 128 -14.31 4.73 -11.45
N PRO A 129 -14.18 5.62 -12.45
CA PRO A 129 -13.82 5.22 -13.80
C PRO A 129 -12.39 4.66 -13.85
N LEU A 130 -12.08 3.96 -14.93
CA LEU A 130 -10.73 3.47 -15.16
C LEU A 130 -9.79 4.63 -15.44
N THR A 131 -8.68 4.69 -14.70
CA THR A 131 -7.67 5.74 -14.84
C THR A 131 -6.91 5.61 -16.17
N VAL A 132 -6.70 4.37 -16.65
CA VAL A 132 -5.98 4.09 -17.90
C VAL A 132 -6.95 3.49 -18.92
N ILE A 133 -7.04 4.12 -20.09
CA ILE A 133 -7.90 3.69 -21.20
C ILE A 133 -7.02 3.30 -22.38
N GLY A 134 -7.30 2.15 -23.02
CA GLY A 134 -6.57 1.68 -24.19
C GLY A 134 -5.95 0.30 -24.01
N LYS A 135 -4.78 0.06 -24.61
CA LYS A 135 -4.15 -1.27 -24.67
C LYS A 135 -3.81 -1.84 -23.28
N ASP A 136 -3.44 -0.97 -22.35
CA ASP A 136 -3.02 -1.37 -21.00
C ASP A 136 -4.16 -1.30 -19.96
N GLN A 137 -5.39 -1.02 -20.39
CA GLN A 137 -6.54 -0.86 -19.49
C GLN A 137 -6.71 -2.04 -18.54
N ASN A 138 -6.57 -3.27 -19.05
CA ASN A 138 -6.74 -4.48 -18.24
C ASN A 138 -5.66 -4.65 -17.16
N ILE A 139 -4.49 -4.03 -17.32
CA ILE A 139 -3.39 -4.11 -16.35
C ILE A 139 -3.67 -3.21 -15.14
N PHE A 140 -4.35 -2.08 -15.38
CA PHE A 140 -4.65 -1.08 -14.35
C PHE A 140 -6.10 -1.13 -13.84
N ASP A 141 -6.94 -2.02 -14.40
CA ASP A 141 -8.30 -2.24 -13.93
C ASP A 141 -8.31 -3.13 -12.68
N LEU A 142 -8.50 -2.50 -11.52
CA LEU A 142 -8.46 -3.15 -10.22
C LEU A 142 -9.80 -3.78 -9.80
N ARG A 143 -10.82 -3.78 -10.66
CA ARG A 143 -12.18 -4.24 -10.29
C ARG A 143 -12.19 -5.70 -9.82
N LYS A 144 -11.34 -6.55 -10.40
CA LYS A 144 -11.22 -7.97 -10.03
C LYS A 144 -10.64 -8.13 -8.62
N GLU A 145 -9.55 -7.43 -8.33
CA GLU A 145 -8.86 -7.42 -7.04
C GLU A 145 -9.75 -6.83 -5.95
N ILE A 146 -10.47 -5.75 -6.28
CA ILE A 146 -11.43 -5.12 -5.37
C ILE A 146 -12.57 -6.09 -5.05
N ALA A 147 -13.18 -6.71 -6.07
CA ALA A 147 -14.28 -7.65 -5.89
C ALA A 147 -13.87 -8.90 -5.10
N PHE A 148 -12.67 -9.42 -5.37
CA PHE A 148 -12.11 -10.52 -4.59
C PHE A 148 -11.94 -10.15 -3.12
N ASN A 149 -11.39 -8.97 -2.82
CA ASN A 149 -11.21 -8.52 -1.44
C ASN A 149 -12.53 -8.27 -0.71
N LEU A 150 -13.54 -7.73 -1.41
CA LEU A 150 -14.90 -7.58 -0.86
C LEU A 150 -15.53 -8.93 -0.56
N SER A 151 -15.38 -9.92 -1.44
CA SER A 151 -15.93 -11.26 -1.20
C SER A 151 -15.32 -11.89 0.05
N GLN A 152 -14.01 -11.73 0.29
CA GLN A 152 -13.37 -12.21 1.53
C GLN A 152 -13.96 -11.57 2.79
N ILE A 153 -14.22 -10.25 2.76
CA ILE A 153 -14.84 -9.54 3.90
C ILE A 153 -16.25 -10.08 4.18
N TYR A 154 -17.06 -10.30 3.13
CA TYR A 154 -18.42 -10.81 3.30
C TYR A 154 -18.44 -12.28 3.73
N LEU A 155 -17.53 -13.11 3.22
CA LEU A 155 -17.35 -14.49 3.68
C LEU A 155 -16.97 -14.53 5.16
N ALA A 156 -16.04 -13.68 5.61
CA ALA A 156 -15.68 -13.57 7.03
C ALA A 156 -16.87 -13.16 7.90
N SER A 157 -17.81 -12.41 7.33
CA SER A 157 -19.07 -11.99 7.98
C SER A 157 -20.23 -12.98 7.76
N LYS A 158 -19.98 -14.15 7.15
CA LYS A 158 -20.95 -15.19 6.77
C LYS A 158 -22.05 -14.73 5.79
N ASN A 159 -21.85 -13.61 5.10
CA ASN A 159 -22.74 -13.16 4.03
C ASN A 159 -22.28 -13.77 2.69
N THR A 160 -22.61 -15.04 2.49
CA THR A 160 -22.20 -15.81 1.31
C THR A 160 -22.84 -15.31 0.02
N ASP A 161 -24.07 -14.81 0.10
CA ASP A 161 -24.81 -14.34 -1.07
C ASP A 161 -24.13 -13.11 -1.68
N LEU A 162 -23.78 -12.14 -0.84
CA LEU A 162 -23.12 -10.93 -1.31
C LEU A 162 -21.69 -11.22 -1.77
N ALA A 163 -20.99 -12.14 -1.11
CA ALA A 163 -19.68 -12.61 -1.57
C ALA A 163 -19.76 -13.24 -2.97
N ALA A 164 -20.73 -14.13 -3.20
CA ALA A 164 -20.95 -14.77 -4.50
C ALA A 164 -21.32 -13.73 -5.58
N MET A 165 -22.19 -12.78 -5.25
CA MET A 165 -22.57 -11.69 -6.16
C MET A 165 -21.34 -10.91 -6.67
N TYR A 166 -20.40 -10.53 -5.80
CA TYR A 166 -19.19 -9.80 -6.23
C TYR A 166 -18.29 -10.65 -7.13
N ILE A 167 -18.07 -11.94 -6.79
CA ILE A 167 -17.26 -12.85 -7.59
C ILE A 167 -17.90 -13.06 -8.98
N SER A 168 -19.19 -13.37 -9.04
CA SER A 168 -19.90 -13.59 -10.30
C SER A 168 -20.01 -12.33 -11.16
N LYS A 169 -20.03 -11.14 -10.54
CA LYS A 169 -20.12 -9.89 -11.33
C LYS A 169 -18.79 -9.47 -11.95
N TYR A 170 -17.67 -9.68 -11.26
CA TYR A 170 -16.39 -9.06 -11.65
C TYR A 170 -15.25 -10.06 -11.92
N CYS A 171 -15.30 -11.28 -11.36
CA CYS A 171 -14.19 -12.23 -11.40
C CYS A 171 -14.40 -13.40 -12.38
N ILE A 172 -15.30 -13.26 -13.36
CA ILE A 172 -15.49 -14.26 -14.43
C ILE A 172 -14.44 -14.05 -15.53
N ILE A 173 -13.94 -15.15 -16.10
CA ILE A 173 -12.94 -15.20 -17.19
C ILE A 173 -13.66 -15.34 -18.52
#